data_AF-A0A530BT99-F1
#
_entry.id   AF-A0A530BT99-F1
#
_cell.length_a   1.000
_cell.length_b   1.000
_cell.length_c   1.000
_cell.angle_alpha   90.00
_cell.angle_beta   90.00
_cell.angle_gamma   90.00
#
_symmetry.space_group_name_H-M   'P 1'
#
loop_
_entity.id
_entity.type
_entity.pdbx_description
1 polymer ?
#
loop_
_entity_poly.entity_id
_entity_poly.type
_entity_poly.pdbx_seq_one_letter_code
_entity_poly.pdbx_strand_id
1 'polypeptide(L)'
;MRELPQSLTPPSNGAAIDTEIQLSRRALLSGAGAMALLGLAGCSTTDTLDLPQMQLDNTVTGSVPPMRPAISVDKNVTGPDVMYASLTDGGFEVPAVPWQKVKPQFRRQIVVDKTGEAPGTIVVHLQERMLYLVQPGGDAIRYGVGIGKDGFRWSGRANIQYGREWPVWTPPP
;
A
#
# COMPACT_ATOMS: atom_id res chain seq x y z
N MET A 1 22.06 -56.66 -29.16
CA MET A 1 21.47 -55.47 -28.49
C MET A 1 22.16 -54.25 -29.07
N ARG A 2 21.65 -53.72 -30.18
CA ARG A 2 20.85 -52.47 -30.24
C ARG A 2 21.62 -51.30 -29.62
N GLU A 3 22.62 -50.79 -30.33
CA GLU A 3 22.60 -49.65 -31.31
C GLU A 3 23.01 -48.34 -30.63
N LEU A 4 24.19 -47.84 -31.00
CA LEU A 4 24.59 -46.43 -31.06
C LEU A 4 24.87 -46.16 -32.55
N PRO A 5 24.54 -44.99 -33.12
CA PRO A 5 25.51 -43.90 -33.07
C PRO A 5 24.96 -42.46 -33.15
N GLN A 6 25.89 -41.54 -32.91
CA GLN A 6 25.79 -40.07 -32.96
C GLN A 6 25.77 -39.50 -34.41
N SER A 7 25.21 -38.31 -34.58
CA SER A 7 25.67 -37.23 -35.51
C SER A 7 24.71 -36.03 -35.36
N LEU A 8 25.13 -34.80 -35.04
CA LEU A 8 25.92 -33.80 -35.78
C LEU A 8 25.23 -33.25 -37.05
N THR A 9 25.22 -31.92 -37.12
CA THR A 9 24.32 -30.95 -37.82
C THR A 9 24.67 -30.67 -39.31
N PRO A 10 24.18 -29.57 -39.93
CA PRO A 10 23.09 -29.42 -40.92
C PRO A 10 23.61 -29.18 -42.37
N PRO A 11 22.75 -28.85 -43.36
CA PRO A 11 22.86 -27.52 -43.97
C PRO A 11 21.57 -26.89 -44.54
N SER A 12 21.78 -25.67 -45.05
CA SER A 12 20.89 -24.64 -45.60
C SER A 12 20.19 -24.92 -46.94
N ASN A 13 19.03 -24.29 -47.16
CA ASN A 13 18.76 -23.26 -48.19
C ASN A 13 17.27 -23.20 -48.56
N GLY A 14 16.78 -21.99 -48.78
CA GLY A 14 15.37 -21.68 -48.97
C GLY A 14 14.79 -21.98 -50.36
N ALA A 15 13.47 -21.83 -50.45
CA ALA A 15 12.75 -21.39 -51.65
C ALA A 15 11.33 -20.98 -51.23
N ALA A 16 10.94 -19.78 -51.67
CA ALA A 16 9.59 -19.24 -51.59
C ALA A 16 8.65 -19.93 -52.57
N ILE A 17 7.34 -19.91 -52.28
CA ILE A 17 6.29 -19.84 -53.31
C ILE A 17 5.02 -19.22 -52.68
N ASP A 18 4.85 -17.93 -52.91
CA ASP A 18 3.57 -17.23 -52.90
C ASP A 18 2.75 -17.64 -54.13
N THR A 19 1.45 -17.82 -54.00
CA THR A 19 0.52 -17.68 -55.14
C THR A 19 -0.84 -17.17 -54.66
N GLU A 20 -1.12 -15.94 -55.06
CA GLU A 20 -2.36 -15.17 -54.90
C GLU A 20 -3.61 -15.85 -55.51
N ILE A 21 -4.77 -15.68 -54.87
CA ILE A 21 -6.09 -16.00 -55.45
C ILE A 21 -6.70 -14.72 -56.04
N GLN A 22 -6.68 -14.63 -57.37
CA GLN A 22 -7.26 -13.57 -58.19
C GLN A 22 -8.79 -13.71 -58.31
N LEU A 23 -9.56 -12.77 -57.73
CA LEU A 23 -11.02 -12.68 -57.94
C LEU A 23 -11.34 -12.05 -59.30
N SER A 24 -11.98 -12.84 -60.17
CA SER A 24 -12.39 -12.44 -61.52
C SER A 24 -13.74 -11.71 -61.53
N ARG A 25 -13.77 -10.58 -62.26
CA ARG A 25 -14.90 -9.64 -62.43
C ARG A 25 -16.16 -10.22 -63.10
N ARG A 26 -16.20 -11.52 -63.37
CA ARG A 26 -17.36 -12.24 -63.94
C ARG A 26 -18.29 -12.87 -62.89
N ALA A 27 -17.87 -12.98 -61.62
CA ALA A 27 -18.68 -13.60 -60.57
C ALA A 27 -19.76 -12.66 -59.96
N LEU A 28 -19.80 -11.39 -60.39
CA LEU A 28 -20.60 -10.34 -59.75
C LEU A 28 -21.92 -9.99 -60.46
N LEU A 29 -22.30 -10.69 -61.54
CA LEU A 29 -23.48 -10.33 -62.37
C LEU A 29 -24.56 -11.42 -62.50
N SER A 30 -24.53 -12.49 -61.70
CA SER A 30 -25.52 -13.58 -61.78
C SER A 30 -26.18 -13.95 -60.45
N GLY A 31 -26.21 -13.03 -59.47
CA GLY A 31 -26.76 -13.27 -58.12
C GLY A 31 -27.97 -12.40 -57.75
N ALA A 32 -28.70 -11.85 -58.73
CA ALA A 32 -29.91 -11.06 -58.50
C ALA A 32 -31.12 -11.80 -59.07
N GLY A 33 -32.06 -12.21 -58.20
CA GLY A 33 -33.40 -12.59 -58.63
C GLY A 33 -33.97 -13.87 -58.02
N ALA A 34 -34.13 -13.94 -56.71
CA ALA A 34 -35.13 -14.83 -56.12
C ALA A 34 -35.53 -14.33 -54.72
N MET A 35 -36.84 -14.38 -54.44
CA MET A 35 -37.48 -14.24 -53.13
C MET A 35 -37.98 -12.81 -52.79
N ALA A 36 -38.91 -12.33 -53.61
CA ALA A 36 -39.99 -11.47 -53.16
C ALA A 36 -41.20 -12.33 -52.71
N LEU A 37 -41.88 -11.88 -51.64
CA LEU A 37 -43.23 -12.24 -51.16
C LEU A 37 -43.37 -13.41 -50.15
N LEU A 38 -43.62 -13.03 -48.89
CA LEU A 38 -44.45 -13.63 -47.81
C LEU A 38 -44.16 -12.75 -46.58
N GLY A 39 -45.04 -12.11 -45.82
CA GLY A 39 -46.47 -12.22 -45.54
C GLY A 39 -46.64 -11.78 -44.08
N LEU A 40 -47.60 -10.91 -43.78
CA LEU A 40 -47.85 -10.28 -42.47
C LEU A 40 -48.01 -11.28 -41.32
N ALA A 41 -47.28 -11.09 -40.20
CA ALA A 41 -47.61 -11.65 -38.89
C ALA A 41 -47.28 -10.61 -37.79
N GLY A 42 -48.25 -10.39 -36.89
CA GLY A 42 -48.36 -9.20 -36.04
C GLY A 42 -47.34 -9.06 -34.91
N CYS A 43 -47.21 -7.82 -34.44
CA CYS A 43 -46.49 -7.49 -33.21
C CYS A 43 -47.34 -7.91 -32.00
N SER A 44 -46.93 -8.93 -31.26
CA SER A 44 -47.31 -9.05 -29.85
C SER A 44 -46.38 -8.17 -29.03
N THR A 45 -46.90 -7.07 -28.50
CA THR A 45 -46.21 -6.28 -27.46
C THR A 45 -46.08 -7.14 -26.21
N THR A 46 -44.91 -7.71 -25.97
CA THR A 46 -44.53 -8.14 -24.61
C THR A 46 -44.07 -6.89 -23.86
N ASP A 47 -44.91 -6.42 -22.94
CA ASP A 47 -44.51 -5.49 -21.87
C ASP A 47 -43.38 -6.13 -21.06
N THR A 48 -42.14 -5.82 -21.42
CA THR A 48 -41.00 -6.06 -20.54
C THR A 48 -41.04 -4.97 -19.47
N LEU A 49 -41.44 -5.36 -18.26
CA LEU A 49 -41.36 -4.52 -17.07
C LEU A 49 -39.90 -4.13 -16.85
N ASP A 50 -39.54 -2.93 -17.29
CA ASP A 50 -38.26 -2.29 -17.06
C ASP A 50 -38.24 -1.81 -15.60
N LEU A 51 -37.74 -2.67 -14.71
CA LEU A 51 -37.48 -2.30 -13.32
C LEU A 51 -36.26 -1.38 -13.33
N PRO A 52 -36.37 -0.11 -12.88
CA PRO A 52 -35.22 0.79 -12.86
C PRO A 52 -34.14 0.18 -11.99
N GLN A 53 -32.96 -0.07 -12.59
CA GLN A 53 -31.77 -0.46 -11.85
C GLN A 53 -31.58 0.55 -10.71
N MET A 54 -31.67 0.06 -9.47
CA MET A 54 -31.21 0.81 -8.32
C MET A 54 -29.78 1.27 -8.62
N GLN A 55 -29.63 2.59 -8.72
CA GLN A 55 -28.37 3.28 -8.95
C GLN A 55 -27.49 3.14 -7.70
N LEU A 56 -26.99 1.92 -7.47
CA LEU A 56 -25.91 1.68 -6.52
C LEU A 56 -24.68 2.33 -7.14
N ASP A 57 -24.23 3.43 -6.55
CA ASP A 57 -22.89 3.95 -6.83
C ASP A 57 -21.89 2.86 -6.44
N ASN A 58 -21.44 2.08 -7.43
CA ASN A 58 -20.39 1.06 -7.32
C ASN A 58 -19.01 1.70 -7.11
N THR A 59 -18.96 2.85 -6.45
CA THR A 59 -17.72 3.50 -6.05
C THR A 59 -17.11 2.64 -4.95
N VAL A 60 -16.27 1.71 -5.37
CA VAL A 60 -15.41 0.91 -4.48
C VAL A 60 -14.71 1.89 -3.56
N THR A 61 -14.85 1.71 -2.24
CA THR A 61 -14.31 2.63 -1.22
C THR A 61 -12.80 2.92 -1.39
N GLY A 62 -12.08 2.11 -2.18
CA GLY A 62 -10.68 2.36 -2.57
C GLY A 62 -10.43 3.42 -3.65
N SER A 63 -11.46 3.97 -4.31
CA SER A 63 -11.29 5.03 -5.33
C SER A 63 -11.43 6.45 -4.77
N VAL A 64 -11.80 6.60 -3.50
CA VAL A 64 -11.74 7.89 -2.81
C VAL A 64 -10.27 8.12 -2.42
N PRO A 65 -9.52 9.02 -3.09
CA PRO A 65 -8.21 9.40 -2.58
C PRO A 65 -8.41 9.86 -1.13
N PRO A 66 -7.56 9.43 -0.18
CA PRO A 66 -7.72 9.86 1.20
C PRO A 66 -7.77 11.39 1.18
N MET A 67 -8.86 11.94 1.73
CA MET A 67 -9.04 13.40 1.80
C MET A 67 -7.97 14.06 2.68
N ARG A 68 -7.13 13.23 3.32
CA ARG A 68 -5.90 13.61 4.01
C ARG A 68 -4.72 13.30 3.09
N PRO A 69 -3.81 14.25 2.84
CA PRO A 69 -2.56 13.97 2.15
C PRO A 69 -1.87 12.79 2.81
N ALA A 70 -1.16 11.97 2.02
CA ALA A 70 -0.42 10.83 2.54
C ALA A 70 0.46 11.30 3.71
N ILE A 71 0.13 10.79 4.89
CA ILE A 71 0.83 10.98 6.17
C ILE A 71 2.33 11.01 5.88
N SER A 72 3.04 11.99 6.41
CA SER A 72 4.51 11.96 6.46
C SER A 72 4.91 10.80 7.39
N VAL A 73 4.76 9.57 6.90
CA VAL A 73 5.06 8.37 7.65
C VAL A 73 6.57 8.33 7.74
N ASP A 74 7.09 8.58 8.94
CA ASP A 74 8.45 8.18 9.26
C ASP A 74 8.60 6.71 8.85
N LYS A 75 9.44 6.45 7.85
CA LYS A 75 9.71 5.12 7.29
C LYS A 75 10.12 4.09 8.35
N ASN A 76 10.56 4.55 9.52
CA ASN A 76 10.99 3.72 10.63
C ASN A 76 9.81 3.29 11.54
N VAL A 77 8.60 3.78 11.33
CA VAL A 77 7.40 3.34 12.06
C VAL A 77 6.70 2.24 11.26
N THR A 78 7.11 0.99 11.52
CA THR A 78 6.64 -0.21 10.82
C THR A 78 5.84 -1.14 11.76
N GLY A 79 5.76 -2.43 11.44
CA GLY A 79 5.16 -3.44 12.30
C GLY A 79 5.84 -3.51 13.68
N PRO A 80 5.10 -3.72 14.78
CA PRO A 80 5.69 -3.85 16.12
C PRO A 80 6.75 -4.96 16.22
N ASP A 81 6.59 -6.04 15.47
CA ASP A 81 7.54 -7.13 15.34
C ASP A 81 8.91 -6.68 14.84
N VAL A 82 8.96 -5.77 13.87
CA VAL A 82 10.21 -5.21 13.34
C VAL A 82 10.75 -4.11 14.25
N MET A 83 9.89 -3.19 14.71
CA MET A 83 10.31 -2.05 15.53
C MET A 83 10.89 -2.47 16.90
N TYR A 84 10.42 -3.58 17.45
CA TYR A 84 10.81 -4.09 18.77
C TYR A 84 11.60 -5.39 18.68
N ALA A 85 12.10 -5.75 17.50
CA ALA A 85 13.01 -6.87 17.31
C ALA A 85 14.32 -6.67 18.08
N SER A 86 15.03 -7.75 18.34
CA SER A 86 16.41 -7.67 18.84
C SER A 86 17.30 -6.99 17.83
N LEU A 87 18.24 -6.17 18.28
CA LEU A 87 19.21 -5.50 17.43
C LEU A 87 20.58 -5.41 18.11
N THR A 88 21.63 -5.32 17.31
CA THR A 88 22.98 -5.02 17.80
C THR A 88 23.28 -3.56 17.52
N ASP A 89 23.62 -2.80 18.56
CA ASP A 89 23.93 -1.37 18.46
C ASP A 89 25.17 -1.04 19.29
N GLY A 90 26.14 -0.34 18.70
CA GLY A 90 27.37 0.06 19.39
C GLY A 90 28.19 -1.09 20.01
N GLY A 91 28.04 -2.32 19.51
CA GLY A 91 28.66 -3.52 20.09
C GLY A 91 27.86 -4.16 21.25
N PHE A 92 26.69 -3.62 21.59
CA PHE A 92 25.76 -4.18 22.56
C PHE A 92 24.63 -4.95 21.87
N GLU A 93 24.30 -6.13 22.37
CA GLU A 93 23.12 -6.88 21.93
C GLU A 93 21.90 -6.47 22.75
N VAL A 94 20.93 -5.85 22.08
CA VAL A 94 19.65 -5.45 22.67
C VAL A 94 18.65 -6.57 22.41
N PRO A 95 18.11 -7.24 23.45
CA PRO A 95 17.14 -8.29 23.27
C PRO A 95 15.81 -7.73 22.76
N ALA A 96 15.03 -8.57 22.06
CA ALA A 96 13.71 -8.19 21.57
C ALA A 96 12.79 -7.79 22.73
N VAL A 97 12.09 -6.66 22.59
CA VAL A 97 11.15 -6.18 23.59
C VAL A 97 9.83 -6.93 23.42
N PRO A 98 9.27 -7.57 24.48
CA PRO A 98 8.01 -8.30 24.40
C PRO A 98 6.82 -7.34 24.32
N TRP A 99 6.64 -6.69 23.17
CA TRP A 99 5.65 -5.64 22.93
C TRP A 99 4.20 -6.10 23.12
N GLN A 100 3.93 -7.41 23.08
CA GLN A 100 2.61 -7.98 23.37
C GLN A 100 2.19 -7.71 24.82
N LYS A 101 3.14 -7.61 25.75
CA LYS A 101 2.88 -7.24 27.16
C LYS A 101 2.58 -5.76 27.33
N VAL A 102 2.95 -4.93 26.36
CA VAL A 102 2.66 -3.49 26.35
C VAL A 102 1.28 -3.27 25.76
N LYS A 103 0.41 -2.57 26.51
CA LYS A 103 -0.94 -2.23 26.01
C LYS A 103 -0.83 -1.45 24.70
N PRO A 104 -1.69 -1.70 23.69
CA PRO A 104 -1.60 -1.07 22.37
C PRO A 104 -1.51 0.45 22.42
N GLN A 105 -2.22 1.09 23.36
CA GLN A 105 -2.22 2.55 23.55
C GLN A 105 -0.83 3.16 23.81
N PHE A 106 0.08 2.42 24.44
CA PHE A 106 1.44 2.88 24.81
C PHE A 106 2.50 2.47 23.80
N ARG A 107 2.14 1.71 22.75
CA ARG A 107 3.06 1.38 21.66
C ARG A 107 3.30 2.61 20.79
N ARG A 108 4.41 2.60 20.05
CA ARG A 108 4.73 3.64 19.07
C ARG A 108 3.64 3.70 18.00
N GLN A 109 3.06 4.88 17.76
CA GLN A 109 2.00 5.09 16.77
C GLN A 109 2.12 6.47 16.15
N ILE A 110 1.76 6.59 14.87
CA ILE A 110 1.56 7.90 14.23
C ILE A 110 0.14 8.37 14.55
N VAL A 111 0.04 9.61 15.00
CA VAL A 111 -1.23 10.25 15.37
C VAL A 111 -1.28 11.66 14.78
N VAL A 112 -2.48 12.21 14.65
CA VAL A 112 -2.64 13.62 14.28
C VAL A 112 -2.07 14.48 15.41
N ASP A 113 -1.24 15.45 15.05
CA ASP A 113 -0.70 16.41 16.01
C ASP A 113 -1.79 17.40 16.45
N LYS A 114 -1.90 17.59 17.76
CA LYS A 114 -2.79 18.58 18.39
C LYS A 114 -2.02 19.59 19.22
N THR A 115 -0.69 19.47 19.27
CA THR A 115 0.17 20.28 20.14
C THR A 115 0.37 21.69 19.59
N GLY A 116 0.33 21.85 18.25
CA GLY A 116 0.53 23.15 17.59
C GLY A 116 1.99 23.63 17.62
N GLU A 117 2.91 22.75 17.99
CA GLU A 117 4.34 23.04 18.06
C GLU A 117 5.01 22.88 16.69
N ALA A 118 6.22 23.42 16.55
CA ALA A 118 6.97 23.27 15.31
C ALA A 118 7.46 21.81 15.12
N PRO A 119 7.53 21.30 13.86
CA PRO A 119 8.14 20.00 13.57
C PRO A 119 9.54 19.84 14.17
N GLY A 120 9.84 18.66 14.72
CA GLY A 120 11.07 18.37 15.48
C GLY A 120 10.98 18.68 16.98
N THR A 121 9.87 19.28 17.44
CA THR A 121 9.63 19.50 18.87
C THR A 121 9.17 18.22 19.55
N ILE A 122 9.65 18.00 20.78
CA ILE A 122 9.18 16.92 21.65
C ILE A 122 8.24 17.51 22.70
N VAL A 123 7.02 17.00 22.74
CA VAL A 123 5.99 17.43 23.70
C VAL A 123 5.66 16.26 24.62
N VAL A 124 5.75 16.48 25.93
CA VAL A 124 5.46 15.45 26.93
C VAL A 124 4.20 15.81 27.69
N HIS A 125 3.15 15.00 27.55
CA HIS A 125 1.90 15.14 28.30
C HIS A 125 1.91 14.21 29.52
N LEU A 126 2.19 14.79 30.69
CA LEU A 126 2.37 14.03 31.95
C LEU A 126 1.11 13.29 32.39
N GLN A 127 -0.08 13.88 32.17
CA GLN A 127 -1.36 13.26 32.57
C GLN A 127 -1.64 11.96 31.78
N GLU A 128 -1.35 11.99 30.48
CA GLU A 128 -1.55 10.84 29.58
C GLU A 128 -0.37 9.84 29.63
N ARG A 129 0.78 10.27 30.16
CA ARG A 129 2.05 9.52 30.13
C ARG A 129 2.51 9.24 28.70
N MET A 130 2.35 10.25 27.85
CA MET A 130 2.66 10.20 26.42
C MET A 130 3.69 11.25 26.05
N LEU A 131 4.60 10.87 25.16
CA LEU A 131 5.54 11.75 24.48
C LEU A 131 5.15 11.81 23.00
N TYR A 132 5.13 13.00 22.44
CA TYR A 132 4.83 13.27 21.04
C TYR A 132 6.04 13.92 20.39
N LEU A 133 6.56 13.29 19.33
CA LEU A 133 7.53 13.90 18.43
C LEU A 133 6.77 14.50 17.25
N VAL A 134 6.73 15.83 17.18
CA VAL A 134 5.99 16.55 16.14
C VAL A 134 6.67 16.34 14.79
N GLN A 135 5.90 15.89 13.81
CA GLN A 135 6.35 15.67 12.44
C GLN A 135 5.84 16.80 11.53
N PRO A 136 6.49 17.01 10.38
CA PRO A 136 5.90 17.79 9.30
C PRO A 136 4.56 17.19 8.87
N GLY A 137 3.67 18.00 8.28
CA GLY A 137 2.40 17.50 7.70
C GLY A 137 1.23 17.36 8.68
N GLY A 138 1.37 17.84 9.93
CA GLY A 138 0.27 17.83 10.91
C GLY A 138 0.13 16.54 11.69
N ASP A 139 1.17 15.70 11.68
CA ASP A 139 1.24 14.43 12.41
C ASP A 139 2.28 14.49 13.53
N ALA A 140 2.20 13.54 14.45
CA ALA A 140 3.19 13.32 15.49
C ALA A 140 3.39 11.82 15.72
N ILE A 141 4.61 11.44 16.11
CA ILE A 141 4.88 10.08 16.59
C ILE A 141 4.64 10.06 18.10
N ARG A 142 3.69 9.24 18.55
CA ARG A 142 3.36 9.05 19.96
C ARG A 142 4.13 7.88 20.55
N TYR A 143 4.66 8.08 21.75
CA TYR A 143 5.36 7.09 22.56
C TYR A 143 4.73 7.02 23.95
N GLY A 144 4.49 5.82 24.48
CA GLY A 144 4.20 5.65 25.90
C GLY A 144 5.50 5.80 26.72
N VAL A 145 5.45 6.60 27.78
CA VAL A 145 6.63 6.87 28.63
C VAL A 145 6.35 6.55 30.10
N GLY A 146 7.36 6.00 30.77
CA GLY A 146 7.35 5.86 32.23
C GLY A 146 7.87 7.14 32.88
N ILE A 147 7.05 7.79 33.70
CA ILE A 147 7.42 9.05 34.37
C ILE A 147 7.69 8.76 35.86
N GLY A 148 8.92 9.02 36.30
CA GLY A 148 9.33 8.94 37.71
C GLY A 148 8.87 10.15 38.54
N LYS A 149 9.08 10.12 39.86
CA LYS A 149 8.65 11.20 40.77
C LYS A 149 9.20 12.57 40.39
N ASP A 150 10.47 12.65 40.01
CA ASP A 150 11.09 13.93 39.65
C ASP A 150 10.54 14.51 38.34
N GLY A 151 10.04 13.67 37.43
CA GLY A 151 9.39 14.12 36.20
C GLY A 151 8.11 14.92 36.43
N PHE A 152 7.48 14.80 37.61
CA PHE A 152 6.32 15.62 37.98
C PHE A 152 6.69 16.95 38.64
N ARG A 153 7.95 17.14 39.03
CA ARG A 153 8.41 18.36 39.74
C ARG A 153 8.74 19.50 38.78
N TRP A 154 8.99 19.19 37.52
CA TRP A 154 9.40 20.15 36.51
C TRP A 154 8.38 20.25 35.38
N SER A 155 8.15 21.48 34.92
CA SER A 155 7.39 21.78 33.71
C SER A 155 7.98 23.03 33.07
N GLY A 156 7.92 23.10 31.74
CA GLY A 156 8.43 24.25 30.99
C GLY A 156 8.95 23.85 29.61
N ARG A 157 9.64 24.78 28.98
CA ARG A 157 10.33 24.56 27.71
C ARG A 157 11.82 24.41 27.99
N ALA A 158 12.44 23.45 27.32
CA ALA A 158 13.88 23.21 27.38
C ALA A 158 14.40 22.83 25.99
N ASN A 159 15.70 23.01 25.78
CA ASN A 159 16.40 22.54 24.60
C ASN A 159 17.29 21.36 24.99
N ILE A 160 17.26 20.28 24.22
CA ILE A 160 18.13 19.11 24.40
C ILE A 160 19.53 19.48 23.91
N GLN A 161 20.43 19.76 24.85
CA GLN A 161 21.78 20.28 24.54
C GLN A 161 22.72 19.22 23.96
N TYR A 162 22.62 17.98 24.42
CA TYR A 162 23.45 16.89 23.95
C TYR A 162 22.74 15.54 24.13
N GLY A 163 23.07 14.60 23.26
CA GLY A 163 22.76 13.18 23.40
C GLY A 163 24.07 12.40 23.57
N ARG A 164 23.99 11.22 24.19
CA ARG A 164 25.10 10.27 24.27
C ARG A 164 24.57 8.88 24.03
N GLU A 165 25.27 8.11 23.20
CA GLU A 165 25.01 6.69 23.00
C GLU A 165 25.49 5.90 24.22
N TRP A 166 24.70 4.92 24.67
CA TRP A 166 25.02 4.03 25.78
C TRP A 166 25.66 4.73 27.02
N PRO A 167 25.00 5.76 27.60
CA PRO A 167 25.57 6.51 28.71
C PRO A 167 25.59 5.70 30.00
N VAL A 168 26.63 5.91 30.82
CA VAL A 168 26.67 5.39 32.19
C VAL A 168 25.74 6.23 33.07
N TRP A 169 24.84 5.57 33.81
CA TRP A 169 23.97 6.22 34.77
C TRP A 169 24.66 6.33 36.15
N THR A 170 24.70 7.54 36.70
CA THR A 170 25.19 7.79 38.07
C THR A 170 23.99 8.26 38.92
N PRO A 171 23.68 7.60 40.04
CA PRO A 171 22.58 8.02 40.90
C PRO A 171 22.86 9.40 41.52
N PRO A 172 21.81 10.19 41.82
CA PRO A 172 21.98 11.42 42.60
C PRO A 172 22.44 11.11 44.03
N PRO A 173 23.25 11.99 44.66
CA PRO A 173 23.76 11.81 46.03
C PRO A 173 22.68 11.91 47.11
#